data_AF-A0A482RD86-F1
#
_entry.id   AF-A0A482RD86-F1
#
_cell.length_a   1.000
_cell.length_b   1.000
_cell.length_c   1.000
_cell.angle_alpha   90.00
_cell.angle_beta   90.00
_cell.angle_gamma   90.00
#
_symmetry.space_group_name_H-M   'P 1'
#
loop_
_entity.id
_entity.type
_entity.pdbx_description
1 polymer ?
#
loop_
_entity_poly.entity_id
_entity_poly.type
_entity_poly.pdbx_seq_one_letter_code
_entity_poly.pdbx_strand_id
1 'polypeptide(L)'
;MQALSTHVLSACYGCVVFMRLRVCVAGCRHVFCKECWQGMLDAAMLSKGASCVLEHCPSDGCPETVAPNFVSLIFSPEQLAKWERFALQQFVNSSKVRCCHCTAS
;
A
#
# COMPACT_ATOMS: atom_id res chain seq x y z
N MET A 1 42.50 11.55 -4.67
CA MET A 1 41.23 11.61 -5.44
C MET A 1 40.14 11.17 -4.49
N GLN A 2 39.29 12.12 -4.08
CA GLN A 2 38.39 11.97 -2.93
C GLN A 2 37.27 10.96 -3.20
N ALA A 3 36.96 10.17 -2.17
CA ALA A 3 35.83 9.25 -2.11
C ALA A 3 34.50 10.00 -2.33
N LEU A 4 33.75 9.62 -3.37
CA LEU A 4 32.37 10.06 -3.55
C LEU A 4 31.46 8.86 -3.30
N SER A 5 30.95 8.85 -2.07
CA SER A 5 29.69 8.27 -1.61
C SER A 5 28.87 7.61 -2.72
N THR A 6 28.91 6.29 -2.81
CA THR A 6 27.97 5.49 -3.59
C THR A 6 26.59 5.60 -2.94
N HIS A 7 25.87 6.69 -3.21
CA HIS A 7 24.44 6.72 -3.00
C HIS A 7 23.85 5.58 -3.84
N VAL A 8 23.39 4.53 -3.17
CA VAL A 8 22.92 3.30 -3.80
C VAL A 8 21.60 3.58 -4.53
N LEU A 9 21.70 4.08 -5.77
CA LEU A 9 20.60 4.29 -6.69
C LEU A 9 19.98 2.92 -7.00
N SER A 10 18.81 2.64 -6.43
CA SER A 10 18.01 1.46 -6.78
C SER A 10 16.96 1.85 -7.83
N ALA A 11 16.78 1.01 -8.84
CA ALA A 11 15.76 1.21 -9.87
C ALA A 11 14.39 0.73 -9.40
N CYS A 12 13.32 1.41 -9.83
CA CYS A 12 11.95 0.94 -9.65
C CYS A 12 11.71 -0.32 -10.47
N TYR A 13 11.20 -1.38 -9.85
CA TYR A 13 10.82 -2.60 -10.58
C TYR A 13 9.65 -2.36 -11.56
N GLY A 14 8.79 -1.37 -11.29
CA GLY A 14 7.62 -1.08 -12.13
C GLY A 14 7.84 -0.08 -13.27
N CYS A 15 8.71 0.93 -13.10
CA CYS A 15 8.85 2.02 -14.07
C CYS A 15 10.30 2.42 -14.42
N VAL A 16 11.30 1.68 -13.93
CA VAL A 16 12.74 1.89 -14.21
C VAL A 16 13.31 3.26 -13.78
N VAL A 17 12.55 4.05 -13.00
CA VAL A 17 13.03 5.33 -12.44
C VAL A 17 14.09 5.05 -11.35
N PHE A 18 15.22 5.76 -11.43
CA PHE A 18 16.25 5.75 -10.39
C PHE A 18 15.76 6.51 -9.15
N MET A 19 15.57 5.79 -8.04
CA MET A 19 15.11 6.38 -6.80
C MET A 19 16.26 6.80 -5.90
N ARG A 20 16.12 7.98 -5.29
CA ARG A 20 16.91 8.38 -4.11
C ARG A 20 16.43 7.72 -2.82
N LEU A 21 15.16 7.31 -2.75
CA LEU A 21 14.53 6.73 -1.56
C LEU A 21 13.86 5.40 -1.91
N ARG A 22 14.20 4.36 -1.15
CA ARG A 22 13.57 3.04 -1.29
C ARG A 22 12.29 2.99 -0.50
N VAL A 23 11.18 2.64 -1.16
CA VAL A 23 9.90 2.39 -0.51
C VAL A 23 9.61 0.90 -0.65
N CYS A 24 9.87 0.16 0.43
CA CYS A 24 9.71 -1.30 0.51
C CYS A 24 8.58 -1.64 1.48
N VAL A 25 7.73 -2.60 1.12
CA VAL A 25 6.81 -3.21 2.08
C VAL A 25 7.61 -4.07 3.04
N ALA A 26 7.31 -3.95 4.34
CA ALA A 26 7.92 -4.78 5.36
C ALA A 26 7.70 -6.27 5.02
N GLY A 27 8.77 -7.04 4.86
CA GLY A 27 8.73 -8.49 4.62
C GLY A 27 9.16 -8.94 3.22
N CYS A 28 9.21 -8.05 2.22
CA CYS A 28 9.70 -8.37 0.87
C CYS A 28 10.91 -7.53 0.44
N ARG A 29 11.61 -7.95 -0.63
CA ARG A 29 12.79 -7.24 -1.18
C ARG A 29 12.45 -6.36 -2.39
N HIS A 30 11.17 -6.26 -2.76
CA HIS A 30 10.73 -5.53 -3.94
C HIS A 30 10.63 -4.03 -3.65
N VAL A 31 11.21 -3.23 -4.54
CA VAL A 31 11.28 -1.77 -4.41
C VAL A 31 10.50 -1.13 -5.53
N PHE A 32 9.52 -0.30 -5.16
CA PHE A 32 8.76 0.53 -6.10
C PHE A 32 8.80 1.99 -5.67
N CYS A 33 8.62 2.91 -6.62
CA CYS A 33 8.59 4.33 -6.28
C CYS A 33 7.28 4.69 -5.59
N LYS A 34 7.28 5.84 -4.94
CA LYS A 34 6.09 6.36 -4.28
C LYS A 34 4.94 6.49 -5.27
N GLU A 35 5.19 6.95 -6.50
CA GLU A 35 4.13 7.10 -7.51
C GLU A 35 3.55 5.75 -7.93
N CYS A 36 4.38 4.71 -8.14
CA CYS A 36 3.91 3.37 -8.46
C CYS A 36 3.06 2.78 -7.33
N TRP A 37 3.49 2.96 -6.08
CA TRP A 37 2.72 2.54 -4.92
C TRP A 37 1.39 3.28 -4.81
N GLN A 38 1.39 4.61 -4.96
CA GLN A 38 0.17 5.42 -4.95
C GLN A 38 -0.80 4.96 -6.04
N GLY A 39 -0.34 4.89 -7.29
CA GLY A 39 -1.19 4.49 -8.41
C GLY A 39 -1.77 3.08 -8.25
N MET A 40 -0.98 2.13 -7.75
CA MET A 40 -1.46 0.77 -7.47
C MET A 40 -2.55 0.78 -6.38
N LEU A 41 -2.29 1.43 -5.25
CA LEU A 41 -3.23 1.46 -4.13
C LEU A 41 -4.51 2.25 -4.48
N ASP A 42 -4.40 3.36 -5.22
CA ASP A 42 -5.56 4.13 -5.71
C ASP A 42 -6.41 3.29 -6.67
N ALA A 43 -5.78 2.58 -7.62
CA ALA A 43 -6.48 1.67 -8.51
C ALA A 43 -7.17 0.53 -7.75
N ALA A 44 -6.52 -0.02 -6.71
CA ALA A 44 -7.12 -1.04 -5.85
C ALA A 44 -8.32 -0.48 -5.05
N MET A 45 -8.21 0.72 -4.49
CA MET A 45 -9.31 1.39 -3.77
C MET A 45 -10.51 1.67 -4.67
N LEU A 46 -10.30 1.95 -5.96
CA LEU A 46 -11.37 2.18 -6.93
C LEU A 46 -12.02 0.87 -7.41
N SER A 47 -11.22 -0.17 -7.67
CA SER A 47 -11.70 -1.42 -8.28
C SER A 47 -12.21 -2.44 -7.26
N LYS A 48 -11.57 -2.55 -6.10
CA LYS A 48 -11.82 -3.60 -5.09
C LYS A 48 -12.57 -3.07 -3.87
N GLY A 49 -12.73 -1.75 -3.75
CA GLY A 49 -13.37 -1.11 -2.60
C GLY A 49 -12.69 -1.53 -1.30
N ALA A 50 -13.46 -1.94 -0.30
CA ALA A 50 -12.93 -2.28 1.00
C ALA A 50 -11.88 -3.42 0.97
N SER A 51 -11.98 -4.36 0.03
CA SER A 51 -11.02 -5.48 -0.10
C SER A 51 -9.60 -5.03 -0.47
N CYS A 52 -9.39 -3.77 -0.89
CA CYS A 52 -8.06 -3.22 -1.19
C CYS A 52 -7.11 -3.18 0.01
N VAL A 53 -7.61 -3.40 1.23
CA VAL A 53 -6.79 -3.43 2.46
C VAL A 53 -5.95 -4.71 2.52
N LEU A 54 -6.33 -5.73 1.76
CA LEU A 54 -5.63 -7.03 1.67
C LEU A 54 -4.69 -7.10 0.47
N GLU A 55 -4.38 -5.97 -0.18
CA GLU A 55 -3.48 -5.96 -1.33
C GLU A 55 -2.07 -6.44 -0.95
N HIS A 56 -1.50 -7.21 -1.87
CA HIS A 56 -0.14 -7.71 -1.76
C HIS A 56 0.84 -6.81 -2.52
N CYS A 57 2.12 -7.07 -2.32
CA CYS A 57 3.19 -6.51 -3.12
C CYS A 57 2.90 -6.71 -4.63
N PRO A 58 3.03 -5.66 -5.48
CA PRO A 58 2.73 -5.74 -6.92
C PRO A 58 3.67 -6.64 -7.73
N SER A 59 4.69 -7.22 -7.11
CA SER A 59 5.49 -8.27 -7.74
C SER A 59 4.72 -9.58 -7.80
N ASP A 60 4.65 -10.18 -8.98
CA ASP A 60 4.01 -11.48 -9.20
C ASP A 60 4.53 -12.54 -8.22
N GLY A 61 3.61 -13.28 -7.61
CA GLY A 61 3.93 -14.37 -6.67
C GLY A 61 4.44 -13.93 -5.30
N CYS A 62 4.50 -12.63 -4.99
CA CYS A 62 4.90 -12.17 -3.66
C CYS A 62 3.71 -12.22 -2.68
N PRO A 63 3.76 -13.03 -1.60
CA PRO A 63 2.64 -13.16 -0.67
C PRO A 63 2.57 -12.01 0.35
N GLU A 64 3.56 -11.13 0.39
CA GLU A 64 3.65 -10.08 1.41
C GLU A 64 2.53 -9.04 1.25
N THR A 65 1.81 -8.78 2.34
CA THR A 65 0.69 -7.83 2.37
C THR A 65 1.17 -6.43 2.71
N VAL A 66 0.51 -5.42 2.14
CA VAL A 66 0.82 -4.02 2.41
C VAL A 66 0.46 -3.66 3.85
N ALA A 67 1.43 -3.27 4.67
CA ALA A 67 1.22 -2.88 6.06
C ALA A 67 0.52 -1.51 6.19
N PRO A 68 -0.38 -1.29 7.18
CA PRO A 68 -1.06 0.00 7.37
C PRO A 68 -0.09 1.18 7.57
N ASN A 69 0.98 0.96 8.35
CA ASN A 69 2.03 1.97 8.59
C ASN A 69 2.76 2.39 7.30
N PHE A 70 2.75 1.52 6.28
CA PHE A 70 3.35 1.82 5.00
C PHE A 70 2.42 2.70 4.15
N VAL A 71 1.12 2.43 4.20
CA VAL A 71 0.09 3.23 3.50
C VAL A 71 0.11 4.68 3.99
N SER A 72 0.29 4.93 5.29
CA SER A 72 0.34 6.30 5.84
C SER A 72 1.55 7.12 5.38
N LEU A 73 2.64 6.48 4.94
CA LEU A 73 3.80 7.16 4.35
C LEU A 73 3.59 7.54 2.87
N ILE A 74 2.64 6.88 2.23
CA ILE A 74 2.40 6.97 0.79
C ILE A 74 1.24 7.93 0.51
N PHE A 75 0.14 7.77 1.24
CA PHE A 75 -1.10 8.50 1.00
C PHE A 75 -1.11 9.91 1.57
N SER A 76 -1.88 10.77 0.91
CA SER A 76 -2.30 12.04 1.51
C SER A 76 -3.27 11.79 2.68
N PRO A 77 -3.49 12.76 3.58
CA PRO A 77 -4.43 12.61 4.69
C PRO A 77 -5.85 12.21 4.25
N GLU A 78 -6.31 12.72 3.11
CA GLU A 78 -7.63 12.40 2.55
C GLU A 78 -7.72 10.95 2.06
N GLN A 79 -6.70 10.49 1.32
CA GLN A 79 -6.62 9.11 0.84
C GLN A 79 -6.49 8.14 2.02
N LEU A 80 -5.69 8.49 3.03
CA LEU A 80 -5.51 7.69 4.23
C LEU A 80 -6.82 7.53 4.99
N ALA A 81 -7.58 8.62 5.20
CA ALA A 81 -8.88 8.54 5.87
C ALA A 81 -9.88 7.65 5.11
N LYS A 82 -9.87 7.66 3.77
CA LYS A 82 -10.69 6.76 2.96
C LYS A 82 -10.24 5.31 3.11
N TRP A 83 -8.93 5.05 3.11
CA TRP A 83 -8.37 3.73 3.30
C TRP A 83 -8.65 3.15 4.69
N GLU A 84 -8.55 3.96 5.75
CA GLU A 84 -8.88 3.55 7.13
C GLU A 84 -10.35 3.14 7.28
N ARG A 85 -11.27 3.84 6.62
CA ARG A 85 -12.69 3.44 6.57
C ARG A 85 -12.85 2.07 5.92
N PHE A 86 -12.14 1.80 4.83
CA PHE A 86 -12.11 0.49 4.18
C PHE A 86 -11.52 -0.58 5.10
N ALA A 87 -10.46 -0.28 5.85
CA ALA A 87 -9.87 -1.21 6.82
C ALA A 87 -10.86 -1.60 7.93
N LEU A 88 -11.59 -0.61 8.46
CA LEU A 88 -12.65 -0.87 9.44
C LEU A 88 -13.79 -1.69 8.86
N GLN A 89 -14.25 -1.38 7.65
CA GLN A 89 -15.30 -2.16 6.97
C GLN A 89 -14.86 -3.61 6.73
N GLN A 90 -13.63 -3.84 6.28
CA GLN A 90 -13.10 -5.20 6.13
C GLN A 90 -12.99 -5.93 7.47
N PHE A 91 -12.56 -5.26 8.53
CA PHE A 91 -12.50 -5.85 9.85
C PHE A 91 -13.88 -6.29 10.35
N VAL A 92 -14.90 -5.43 10.22
CA VAL A 92 -16.28 -5.77 10.59
C VAL A 92 -16.81 -6.93 9.73
N ASN A 93 -16.56 -6.90 8.41
CA ASN A 93 -17.04 -7.95 7.51
C ASN A 93 -16.33 -9.30 7.70
N SER A 94 -15.04 -9.29 8.06
CA SER A 94 -14.25 -10.51 8.26
C SER A 94 -14.40 -11.09 9.67
N SER A 95 -14.70 -10.25 10.66
CA SER A 95 -14.98 -10.71 12.01
C SER A 95 -16.42 -11.24 12.11
N LYS A 96 -16.65 -12.24 12.97
CA LYS A 96 -18.02 -12.69 13.32
C LYS A 96 -18.79 -11.66 14.15
N VAL A 97 -18.28 -10.44 14.27
CA VAL A 97 -18.94 -9.32 14.92
C VAL A 97 -20.09 -8.91 13.99
N ARG A 98 -21.25 -9.52 14.21
CA ARG A 98 -22.48 -9.06 13.59
C ARG A 98 -22.69 -7.62 14.06
N CYS A 99 -22.52 -6.68 13.14
CA CYS A 99 -22.94 -5.31 13.36
C CYS A 99 -24.41 -5.38 13.76
N CYS A 100 -24.76 -4.88 14.94
CA CYS A 100 -26.14 -4.86 15.42
C CYS A 100 -26.96 -4.13 14.36
N HIS A 101 -27.76 -4.90 13.64
CA HIS A 101 -28.60 -4.45 12.56
C HIS A 101 -29.56 -3.37 13.07
N CYS A 102 -29.26 -2.10 12.82
CA CYS A 102 -30.30 -1.11 12.61
C CYS A 102 -30.56 -1.06 11.11
N THR A 103 -31.51 -1.88 10.66
CA THR A 103 -32.30 -1.56 9.46
C THR A 103 -32.88 -0.17 9.64
N ALA A 104 -32.41 0.78 8.84
CA ALA A 104 -33.23 1.92 8.45
C ALA A 104 -33.73 1.61 7.05
N SER A 105 -35.05 1.67 6.94
CA SER A 105 -35.96 1.32 5.83
C SER A 105 -35.51 1.70 4.43
#